data_AF-A0A7V4LP41-F1
#
_entry.id   AF-A0A7V4LP41-F1
#
_cell.length_a   1.000
_cell.length_b   1.000
_cell.length_c   1.000
_cell.angle_alpha   90.00
_cell.angle_beta   90.00
_cell.angle_gamma   90.00
#
_symmetry.space_group_name_H-M   'P 1'
#
loop_
_entity.id
_entity.type
_entity.pdbx_description
1 polymer ?
#
loop_
_entity_poly.entity_id
_entity_poly.type
_entity_poly.pdbx_seq_one_letter_code
_entity_poly.pdbx_strand_id
1 'polypeptide(L)'
;GEYLGLGLIIPRDAYLGWNRAPEAGHDVVSTYYAKILAENYRPVTFRFYACWEVSDKRFASQEGFLDYMKEEAGKMAFPLQAELK
;
A
#
# COMPACT_ATOMS: atom_id res chain seq x y z
N GLY A 1 -7.21 -8.11 19.77
CA GLY A 1 -7.77 -8.42 18.44
C GLY A 1 -6.62 -8.63 17.49
N GLU A 2 -6.79 -9.50 16.50
CA GLU A 2 -5.81 -9.64 15.42
C GLU A 2 -5.92 -8.41 14.51
N TYR A 3 -4.78 -7.76 14.22
CA TYR A 3 -4.73 -6.63 13.31
C TYR A 3 -4.24 -7.13 11.95
N LEU A 4 -5.07 -6.99 10.92
CA LEU A 4 -4.71 -7.31 9.55
C LEU A 4 -4.28 -6.03 8.84
N GLY A 5 -3.05 -5.99 8.34
CA GLY A 5 -2.51 -4.85 7.60
C GLY A 5 -2.80 -4.97 6.11
N LEU A 6 -3.47 -3.97 5.53
CA LEU A 6 -3.54 -3.76 4.08
C LEU A 6 -2.95 -2.40 3.75
N GLY A 7 -2.12 -2.33 2.71
CA GLY A 7 -1.40 -1.10 2.34
C GLY A 7 -1.27 -0.92 0.84
N LEU A 8 -1.31 0.35 0.41
CA LEU A 8 -0.97 0.75 -0.96
C LEU A 8 0.20 1.73 -0.92
N ILE A 9 1.22 1.50 -1.74
CA ILE A 9 2.30 2.46 -1.99
C ILE A 9 2.15 2.96 -3.43
N ILE A 10 1.99 4.28 -3.55
CA ILE A 10 1.73 4.97 -4.82
C ILE A 10 2.76 6.11 -4.96
N PRO A 11 3.36 6.30 -6.15
CA PRO A 11 4.23 7.44 -6.44
C PRO A 11 3.55 8.78 -6.11
N ARG A 12 4.31 9.70 -5.51
CA ARG A 12 3.76 10.97 -5.03
C ARG A 12 3.19 11.85 -6.14
N ASP A 13 3.77 11.79 -7.34
CA ASP A 13 3.33 12.51 -8.53
C ASP A 13 2.03 11.97 -9.12
N ALA A 14 1.72 10.68 -8.90
CA ALA A 14 0.48 10.05 -9.33
C ALA A 14 -0.62 10.04 -8.25
N TYR A 15 -0.31 10.40 -7.00
CA TYR A 15 -1.24 10.27 -5.89
C TYR A 15 -2.19 11.48 -5.75
N LEU A 16 -3.50 11.25 -5.90
CA LEU A 16 -4.56 12.28 -5.83
C LEU A 16 -5.38 12.24 -4.53
N GLY A 17 -4.97 11.44 -3.55
CA GLY A 17 -5.67 11.25 -2.28
C GLY A 17 -6.32 9.89 -2.11
N TRP A 18 -7.00 9.66 -1.00
CA TRP A 18 -7.77 8.45 -0.70
C TRP A 18 -9.20 8.81 -0.30
N ASN A 19 -10.10 7.84 -0.36
CA ASN A 19 -11.45 7.96 0.20
C ASN A 19 -12.03 6.57 0.54
N ARG A 20 -13.23 6.55 1.12
CA ARG A 20 -14.01 5.34 1.37
C ARG A 20 -15.05 5.16 0.27
N ALA A 21 -15.24 3.93 -0.20
CA ALA A 21 -16.37 3.62 -1.07
C ALA A 21 -17.68 3.75 -0.29
N PRO A 22 -18.82 4.00 -0.96
CA PRO A 22 -20.12 4.01 -0.30
C PRO A 22 -20.36 2.72 0.50
N GLU A 23 -20.89 2.84 1.71
CA GLU A 23 -21.28 1.71 2.56
C GLU A 23 -22.61 1.12 2.07
N ALA A 24 -22.65 0.64 0.83
CA ALA A 24 -23.83 0.09 0.18
C ALA A 24 -23.58 -1.37 -0.23
N GLY A 25 -24.40 -2.28 0.29
CA GLY A 25 -24.30 -3.72 0.04
C GLY A 25 -24.33 -4.54 1.33
N HIS A 26 -24.61 -5.84 1.21
CA HIS A 26 -24.78 -6.72 2.37
C HIS A 26 -23.47 -7.34 2.89
N ASP A 27 -22.41 -7.37 2.09
CA ASP A 27 -21.22 -8.21 2.38
C ASP A 27 -19.91 -7.44 2.60
N VAL A 28 -19.70 -6.30 1.92
CA VAL A 28 -18.48 -5.49 2.06
C VAL A 28 -18.84 -4.11 2.59
N VAL A 29 -18.72 -3.94 3.91
CA VAL A 29 -19.13 -2.72 4.61
C VAL A 29 -18.02 -1.66 4.72
N SER A 30 -16.76 -2.03 4.47
CA SER A 30 -15.60 -1.14 4.64
C SER A 30 -14.59 -1.30 3.51
N THR A 31 -14.73 -0.49 2.47
CA THR A 31 -13.76 -0.41 1.36
C THR A 31 -13.11 0.96 1.32
N TYR A 32 -11.78 0.97 1.25
CA TYR A 32 -10.98 2.16 1.06
C TYR A 32 -10.32 2.10 -0.32
N TYR A 33 -10.17 3.24 -0.97
CA TYR A 33 -9.51 3.33 -2.26
C TYR A 33 -8.61 4.55 -2.36
N ALA A 34 -7.58 4.46 -3.19
CA ALA A 34 -6.74 5.58 -3.57
C ALA A 34 -7.18 6.14 -4.93
N LYS A 35 -7.10 7.45 -5.09
CA LYS A 35 -7.27 8.15 -6.36
C LYS A 35 -5.90 8.31 -6.98
N ILE A 36 -5.76 7.88 -8.23
CA ILE A 36 -4.50 7.86 -8.96
C ILE A 36 -4.68 8.67 -10.25
N LEU A 37 -3.71 9.53 -10.57
CA LEU A 37 -3.66 10.25 -11.83
C LEU A 37 -3.26 9.29 -12.95
N ALA A 38 -4.20 8.96 -13.82
CA ALA A 38 -3.94 8.16 -15.02
C ALA A 38 -3.88 9.09 -16.24
N GLU A 39 -2.80 8.98 -17.02
CA GLU A 39 -2.59 9.75 -18.24
C GLU A 39 -2.47 8.80 -19.44
N ASN A 40 -2.88 9.25 -20.62
CA ASN A 40 -2.80 8.45 -21.84
C ASN A 40 -1.35 8.02 -22.10
N TYR A 41 -1.17 6.72 -22.36
CA TYR A 41 0.13 6.12 -22.67
C TYR A 41 1.20 6.24 -21.57
N ARG A 42 0.83 6.62 -20.33
CA ARG A 42 1.74 6.67 -19.18
C ARG A 42 1.33 5.61 -18.15
N PRO A 43 2.12 4.54 -17.97
CA PRO A 43 1.83 3.56 -16.94
C PRO A 43 2.01 4.17 -15.55
N VAL A 44 1.12 3.81 -14.63
CA VAL A 44 1.29 4.13 -13.21
C VAL A 44 1.59 2.86 -12.44
N THR A 45 2.76 2.81 -11.81
CA THR A 45 3.18 1.69 -10.98
C THR A 45 2.75 1.94 -9.54
N PHE A 46 2.10 0.97 -8.93
CA PHE A 46 1.81 0.96 -7.49
C PHE A 46 2.10 -0.43 -6.93
N ARG A 47 2.25 -0.53 -5.61
CA ARG A 47 2.36 -1.82 -4.91
C ARG A 47 1.27 -1.96 -3.87
N PHE A 48 0.71 -3.15 -3.78
CA PHE A 48 -0.21 -3.53 -2.72
C PHE A 48 0.48 -4.50 -1.76
N TYR A 49 0.15 -4.39 -0.48
CA TYR A 49 0.70 -5.22 0.58
C TYR A 49 -0.45 -5.84 1.38
N ALA A 50 -0.39 -7.15 1.57
CA ALA A 50 -1.27 -7.90 2.46
C ALA A 50 -0.43 -8.53 3.58
N CYS A 51 -0.52 -7.95 4.76
CA CYS A 51 0.35 -8.21 5.91
C CYS A 51 -0.50 -8.78 7.05
N TRP A 52 -0.78 -10.09 6.96
CA TRP A 52 -1.77 -10.77 7.81
C TRP A 52 -1.16 -11.74 8.83
N GLU A 53 0.14 -12.02 8.71
CA GLU A 53 0.80 -13.00 9.54
C GLU A 53 1.22 -12.39 10.89
N VAL A 54 0.42 -12.62 11.93
CA VAL A 54 0.67 -12.09 13.29
C VAL A 54 1.95 -12.65 13.93
N SER A 55 2.45 -13.80 13.44
CA SER A 55 3.75 -14.34 13.86
C SER A 55 4.92 -13.44 13.44
N ASP A 56 4.74 -12.63 12.39
CA ASP A 56 5.67 -11.58 12.01
C ASP A 56 5.44 -10.34 12.89
N LYS A 57 6.44 -10.04 13.72
CA LYS A 57 6.40 -8.91 14.65
C LYS A 57 6.20 -7.56 13.95
N ARG A 58 6.54 -7.45 12.66
CA ARG A 58 6.32 -6.24 11.86
C ARG A 58 4.83 -5.97 11.65
N PHE A 59 3.98 -6.98 11.69
CA PHE A 59 2.53 -6.84 11.45
C PHE A 59 1.70 -6.94 12.74
N ALA A 60 2.35 -7.27 13.85
CA ALA A 60 1.71 -7.42 15.16
C ALA A 60 1.22 -6.09 15.78
N SER A 61 1.66 -4.93 15.27
CA SER A 61 1.20 -3.61 15.71
C SER A 61 1.03 -2.65 14.54
N GLN A 62 0.16 -1.64 14.72
CA GLN A 62 -0.05 -0.58 13.73
C GLN A 62 1.25 0.19 13.45
N GLU A 63 2.03 0.49 14.49
CA GLU A 63 3.31 1.20 14.37
C GLU A 63 4.31 0.37 13.56
N GLY A 64 4.47 -0.92 13.89
CA GLY A 64 5.36 -1.83 13.15
C GLY A 64 4.96 -1.95 11.67
N PHE A 65 3.65 -2.02 11.40
CA PHE A 65 3.14 -2.07 10.03
C PHE A 65 3.45 -0.78 9.28
N LEU A 66 3.23 0.38 9.90
CA LEU A 66 3.54 1.68 9.27
C LEU A 66 5.04 1.85 9.01
N ASP A 67 5.90 1.42 9.92
CA ASP A 67 7.34 1.50 9.73
C ASP A 67 7.82 0.57 8.61
N TYR A 68 7.27 -0.65 8.55
CA TYR A 68 7.51 -1.55 7.41
C TYR A 68 7.09 -0.91 6.08
N MET A 69 5.91 -0.29 6.02
CA MET A 69 5.44 0.39 4.80
C MET A 69 6.34 1.57 4.40
N LYS A 70 6.90 2.32 5.36
CA LYS A 70 7.87 3.39 5.08
C LYS A 70 9.18 2.83 4.53
N GLU A 71 9.67 1.73 5.09
CA GLU A 71 10.89 1.07 4.61
C GLU A 71 10.72 0.60 3.15
N GLU A 72 9.59 -0.04 2.85
CA GLU A 72 9.24 -0.49 1.51
C GLU A 72 9.09 0.69 0.52
N ALA A 73 8.46 1.79 0.94
CA ALA A 73 8.38 3.00 0.14
C ALA A 73 9.79 3.58 -0.15
N GLY A 74 10.69 3.54 0.84
CA GLY A 74 12.08 3.96 0.68
C GLY A 74 12.83 3.12 -0.37
N LYS A 75 12.70 1.78 -0.31
CA LYS A 75 13.30 0.88 -1.31
C LYS A 75 12.79 1.13 -2.72
N MET A 76 11.52 1.53 -2.86
CA MET A 76 10.95 1.90 -4.17
C MET A 76 11.49 3.23 -4.69
N ALA A 77 11.66 4.22 -3.81
CA ALA A 77 12.20 5.53 -4.18
C ALA A 77 13.69 5.45 -4.56
N PHE A 78 14.43 4.52 -3.95
CA PHE A 78 15.88 4.35 -4.14
C PHE A 78 16.22 2.89 -4.47
N PRO A 79 15.89 2.40 -5.68
CA PRO A 79 16.16 1.01 -6.04
C PRO A 79 17.66 0.74 -6.13
N LEU A 80 18.11 -0.34 -5.51
CA LEU A 80 19.48 -0.86 -5.70
C LEU A 80 19.64 -1.32 -7.15
N GLN A 81 20.60 -0.73 -7.86
CA GLN A 81 21.02 -1.19 -9.18
C GLN A 81 22.13 -2.22 -8.99
N ALA A 82 21.82 -3.49 -9.24
CA ALA A 82 22.82 -4.56 -9.26
C ALA A 82 22.98 -5.05 -10.70
N GLU A 83 24.21 -5.02 -11.22
CA GLU A 83 24.56 -5.72 -12.45
C GLU A 83 24.77 -7.20 -12.13
N LEU A 84 23.90 -8.05 -12.66
CA LEU A 84 24.11 -9.49 -12.64
C LEU A 84 25.23 -9.82 -13.65
N LYS A 85 26.36 -10.33 -13.14
CA LYS A 85 27.47 -10.85 -13.96
C LYS A 85 27.25 -12.31 -14.32
#